data_AF-A0A327QLD5-F1
#
_entry.id   AF-A0A327QLD5-F1
#
_cell.length_a   1.000
_cell.length_b   1.000
_cell.length_c   1.000
_cell.angle_alpha   90.00
_cell.angle_beta   90.00
_cell.angle_gamma   90.00
#
_symmetry.space_group_name_H-M   'P 1'
#
loop_
_entity.id
_entity.type
_entity.pdbx_description
1 polymer ?
#
loop_
_entity_poly.entity_id
_entity_poly.type
_entity_poly.pdbx_seq_one_letter_code
_entity_poly.pdbx_strand_id
1 'polypeptide(L)'
;MSKIIYLNPQHLEKLSVYPTANGFITSARQRKATNWNSESYEKIRSHRKEFGRAASTAAGIRLGFKQIIDLVPDTTMYRRMSSKLLDIIKQDTTHIRGERTVEEGQITELAGFQFNQQANFYRVCNMPPKVMLDRQLGTAQVSFPAFTPAHELRIPKNATHVQFVAAVHAINFDENDVRTQCVKGDMFSLHQPLTQGVTLDLQFDAHEKRHLFVSVGVVFIEVLHGRPYKVAGGHQNAMCITHVFPKQAASAIEAVVPNVEVVADTTPLPTVKTTAKKGNRRIPSFLQQYRSSRQQRKQTVPVSHAIDHAAKNAPLLL
;
A
#
# COMPACT_ATOMS: atom_id res chain seq x y z
N MET A 1 -6.20 6.55 -52.16
CA MET A 1 -5.75 5.43 -53.01
C MET A 1 -6.31 4.14 -52.45
N SER A 2 -7.39 3.62 -53.03
CA SER A 2 -7.97 2.31 -52.66
C SER A 2 -7.06 1.21 -53.21
N LYS A 3 -6.40 0.47 -52.32
CA LYS A 3 -5.56 -0.67 -52.71
C LYS A 3 -6.47 -1.86 -52.98
N ILE A 4 -6.58 -2.28 -54.23
CA ILE A 4 -7.28 -3.53 -54.58
C ILE A 4 -6.42 -4.69 -54.03
N ILE A 5 -6.98 -5.46 -53.11
CA ILE A 5 -6.32 -6.62 -52.50
C ILE A 5 -7.04 -7.85 -53.03
N TYR A 6 -6.30 -8.71 -53.74
CA TYR A 6 -6.80 -10.02 -54.15
C TYR A 6 -6.91 -10.92 -52.92
N LEU A 7 -8.15 -11.23 -52.51
CA LEU A 7 -8.43 -12.13 -51.39
C LEU A 7 -8.34 -13.57 -51.88
N ASN A 8 -7.44 -14.37 -51.31
CA ASN A 8 -7.41 -15.81 -51.52
C ASN A 8 -8.65 -16.45 -50.86
N PRO A 9 -9.49 -17.21 -51.59
CA PRO A 9 -10.73 -17.77 -51.05
C PRO A 9 -10.53 -18.66 -49.82
N GLN A 10 -9.36 -19.29 -49.66
CA GLN A 10 -9.03 -20.12 -48.49
C GLN A 10 -8.89 -19.32 -47.18
N HIS A 11 -8.72 -18.00 -47.26
CA HIS A 11 -8.50 -17.14 -46.10
C HIS A 11 -9.70 -16.26 -45.73
N LEU A 12 -10.83 -16.40 -46.45
CA LEU A 12 -12.06 -15.64 -46.22
C LEU A 12 -12.65 -15.90 -44.82
N GLU A 13 -12.58 -17.14 -44.34
CA GLU A 13 -13.09 -17.52 -43.01
C GLU A 13 -12.40 -16.79 -41.84
N LYS A 14 -11.18 -16.28 -42.06
CA LYS A 14 -10.37 -15.59 -41.04
C LYS A 14 -10.50 -14.05 -41.11
N LEU A 15 -11.33 -13.56 -42.03
CA LEU A 15 -11.48 -12.16 -42.35
C LEU A 15 -12.80 -11.64 -41.75
N SER A 16 -12.73 -10.60 -40.94
CA SER A 16 -13.90 -9.83 -40.52
C SER A 16 -14.04 -8.63 -41.43
N VAL A 17 -15.23 -8.46 -42.03
CA VAL A 17 -15.53 -7.39 -42.98
C VAL A 17 -16.51 -6.41 -42.35
N TYR A 18 -16.19 -5.11 -42.40
CA TYR A 18 -17.02 -4.03 -41.86
C TYR A 18 -17.41 -3.05 -42.98
N PRO A 19 -18.70 -2.78 -43.19
CA PRO A 19 -19.16 -1.80 -44.16
C PRO A 19 -18.89 -0.37 -43.65
N THR A 20 -18.52 0.52 -44.56
CA THR A 20 -18.30 1.96 -44.32
C THR A 20 -18.86 2.77 -45.49
N ALA A 21 -19.06 4.08 -45.30
CA ALA A 21 -19.61 4.97 -46.34
C ALA A 21 -18.83 4.96 -47.67
N ASN A 22 -17.53 4.61 -47.62
CA ASN A 22 -16.63 4.60 -48.77
C ASN A 22 -16.18 3.17 -49.17
N GLY A 23 -16.88 2.12 -48.74
CA GLY A 23 -16.59 0.72 -49.11
C GLY A 23 -16.45 -0.22 -47.90
N PHE A 24 -15.61 -1.24 -48.00
CA PHE A 24 -15.43 -2.25 -46.94
C PHE A 24 -14.03 -2.18 -46.32
N ILE A 25 -13.97 -2.24 -44.99
CA ILE A 25 -12.72 -2.46 -44.25
C ILE A 25 -12.64 -3.93 -43.88
N THR A 26 -11.50 -4.56 -44.15
CA THR A 26 -11.26 -5.97 -43.81
C THR A 26 -10.18 -6.08 -42.75
N SER A 27 -10.41 -6.89 -41.73
CA SER A 27 -9.45 -7.20 -40.68
C SER A 27 -9.22 -8.72 -40.64
N ALA A 28 -7.98 -9.15 -40.87
CA ALA A 28 -7.59 -10.54 -40.69
C ALA A 28 -7.03 -10.74 -39.28
N ARG A 29 -7.47 -11.77 -38.57
CA ARG A 29 -6.92 -12.12 -37.25
C ARG A 29 -5.55 -12.80 -37.40
N GLN A 30 -4.52 -12.05 -37.83
CA GLN A 30 -3.14 -12.52 -37.84
C GLN A 30 -2.45 -12.14 -36.52
N ARG A 31 -2.75 -12.85 -35.43
CA ARG A 31 -1.89 -12.80 -34.24
C ARG A 31 -0.86 -13.91 -34.37
N LYS A 32 0.37 -13.58 -34.77
CA LYS A 32 1.51 -14.49 -34.57
C LYS A 32 1.58 -14.80 -33.07
N ALA A 33 1.69 -16.07 -32.71
CA ALA A 33 1.88 -16.47 -31.32
C ALA A 33 3.13 -15.76 -30.78
N THR A 34 2.94 -14.93 -29.76
CA THR A 34 4.02 -14.14 -29.18
C THR A 34 4.92 -15.06 -28.36
N ASN A 35 6.17 -15.24 -28.79
CA ASN A 35 7.15 -15.96 -27.99
C ASN A 35 7.66 -15.04 -26.88
N TRP A 36 6.98 -15.03 -25.72
CA TRP A 36 7.37 -14.21 -24.57
C TRP A 36 8.79 -14.48 -24.07
N ASN A 37 9.40 -15.61 -24.45
CA ASN A 37 10.75 -15.96 -24.04
C ASN A 37 11.84 -15.31 -24.90
N SER A 38 11.51 -14.73 -26.07
CA SER A 38 12.51 -14.10 -26.92
C SER A 38 13.07 -12.81 -26.31
N GLU A 39 14.33 -12.52 -26.65
CA GLU A 39 15.09 -11.35 -26.17
C GLU A 39 14.36 -10.02 -26.42
N SER A 40 13.67 -9.91 -27.55
CA SER A 40 12.85 -8.75 -27.91
C SER A 40 11.80 -8.36 -26.85
N TYR A 41 11.34 -9.31 -26.03
CA TYR A 41 10.32 -9.09 -24.99
C TYR A 41 10.90 -8.92 -23.58
N GLU A 42 12.22 -8.94 -23.40
CA GLU A 42 12.85 -8.79 -22.08
C GLU A 42 12.43 -7.49 -21.38
N LYS A 43 12.42 -6.36 -22.10
CA LYS A 43 11.97 -5.06 -21.58
C LYS A 43 10.51 -5.07 -21.12
N ILE A 44 9.65 -5.82 -21.82
CA ILE A 44 8.23 -5.94 -21.46
C ILE A 44 8.07 -6.85 -20.24
N ARG A 45 8.83 -7.94 -20.17
CA ARG A 45 8.80 -8.86 -19.02
C ARG A 45 9.28 -8.19 -17.75
N SER A 46 10.42 -7.51 -17.79
CA SER A 46 10.97 -6.78 -16.64
C SER A 46 10.01 -5.69 -16.14
N HIS A 47 9.45 -4.87 -17.05
CA HIS A 47 8.45 -3.88 -16.68
C HIS A 47 7.18 -4.52 -16.10
N ARG A 48 6.69 -5.64 -16.64
CA ARG A 48 5.52 -6.35 -16.07
C ARG A 48 5.77 -6.85 -14.65
N LYS A 49 6.99 -7.33 -14.34
CA LYS A 49 7.37 -7.74 -12.98
C LYS A 49 7.33 -6.54 -12.03
N GLU A 50 7.96 -5.43 -12.42
CA GLU A 50 7.99 -4.19 -11.62
C GLU A 50 6.57 -3.62 -11.40
N PHE A 51 5.75 -3.58 -12.46
CA PHE A 51 4.35 -3.16 -12.38
C PHE A 51 3.52 -4.06 -11.47
N GLY A 52 3.70 -5.37 -11.57
CA GLY A 52 3.04 -6.35 -10.70
C GLY A 52 3.41 -6.16 -9.23
N ARG A 53 4.69 -5.91 -8.94
CA ARG A 53 5.16 -5.60 -7.58
C ARG A 53 4.56 -4.30 -7.06
N ALA A 54 4.61 -3.22 -7.83
CA ALA A 54 3.99 -1.94 -7.48
C ALA A 54 2.49 -2.08 -7.14
N ALA A 55 1.76 -2.83 -7.97
CA ALA A 55 0.33 -3.08 -7.80
C ALA A 55 0.02 -3.94 -6.56
N SER A 56 0.86 -4.94 -6.26
CA SER A 56 0.75 -5.78 -5.07
C SER A 56 1.01 -4.97 -3.80
N THR A 57 2.08 -4.19 -3.78
CA THR A 57 2.43 -3.33 -2.65
C THR A 57 1.35 -2.27 -2.41
N ALA A 58 0.84 -1.64 -3.48
CA ALA A 58 -0.30 -0.71 -3.36
C ALA A 58 -1.56 -1.38 -2.77
N ALA A 59 -1.77 -2.67 -3.05
CA ALA A 59 -2.90 -3.42 -2.49
C ALA A 59 -2.71 -3.65 -0.98
N GLY A 60 -1.50 -4.01 -0.54
CA GLY A 60 -1.14 -4.11 0.88
C GLY A 60 -1.36 -2.79 1.63
N ILE A 61 -0.87 -1.68 1.05
CA ILE A 61 -1.10 -0.33 1.60
C ILE A 61 -2.59 -0.02 1.71
N ARG A 62 -3.37 -0.31 0.65
CA ARG A 62 -4.82 -0.06 0.66
C ARG A 62 -5.52 -0.83 1.79
N LEU A 63 -5.11 -2.07 2.06
CA LEU A 63 -5.65 -2.86 3.17
C LEU A 63 -5.30 -2.23 4.52
N GLY A 64 -4.03 -1.85 4.72
CA GLY A 64 -3.60 -1.17 5.94
C GLY A 64 -4.21 0.22 6.14
N PHE A 65 -4.63 0.90 5.07
CA PHE A 65 -5.22 2.23 5.09
C PHE A 65 -6.76 2.23 5.13
N LYS A 66 -7.40 1.08 5.35
CA LYS A 66 -8.86 0.95 5.33
C LYS A 66 -9.58 2.02 6.18
N GLN A 67 -9.10 2.25 7.40
CA GLN A 67 -9.67 3.26 8.31
C GLN A 67 -9.62 4.68 7.73
N ILE A 68 -8.57 5.02 6.97
CA ILE A 68 -8.44 6.32 6.30
C ILE A 68 -9.37 6.41 5.10
N ILE A 69 -9.44 5.36 4.30
CA ILE A 69 -10.26 5.32 3.08
C ILE A 69 -11.75 5.53 3.44
N ASP A 70 -12.19 5.01 4.58
CA ASP A 70 -13.56 5.21 5.07
C ASP A 70 -13.86 6.67 5.48
N LEU A 71 -12.83 7.44 5.84
CA LEU A 71 -12.92 8.87 6.18
C LEU A 71 -12.79 9.76 4.95
N VAL A 72 -11.92 9.37 4.02
CA VAL A 72 -11.55 10.13 2.83
C VAL A 72 -11.69 9.22 1.60
N PRO A 73 -12.92 8.97 1.15
CA PRO A 73 -13.18 8.00 0.08
C PRO A 73 -12.76 8.56 -1.29
N ASP A 74 -11.91 7.82 -1.99
CA ASP A 74 -11.53 8.09 -3.38
C ASP A 74 -11.32 6.77 -4.14
N THR A 75 -12.09 6.56 -5.21
CA THR A 75 -12.06 5.35 -6.03
C THR A 75 -10.76 5.21 -6.83
N THR A 76 -10.07 6.31 -7.09
CA THR A 76 -8.85 6.36 -7.91
C THR A 76 -7.56 6.29 -7.10
N MET A 77 -7.65 6.35 -5.76
CA MET A 77 -6.49 6.37 -4.85
C MET A 77 -5.52 5.20 -5.12
N TYR A 78 -6.04 3.97 -5.24
CA TYR A 78 -5.23 2.78 -5.50
C TYR A 78 -4.39 2.91 -6.78
N ARG A 79 -5.00 3.38 -7.87
CA ARG A 79 -4.32 3.56 -9.15
C ARG A 79 -3.22 4.63 -9.07
N ARG A 80 -3.49 5.74 -8.37
CA ARG A 80 -2.50 6.79 -8.15
C ARG A 80 -1.33 6.30 -7.29
N MET A 81 -1.63 5.60 -6.20
CA MET A 81 -0.62 5.02 -5.31
C MET A 81 0.27 4.02 -6.06
N SER A 82 -0.33 3.08 -6.80
CA SER A 82 0.41 2.12 -7.63
C SER A 82 1.30 2.82 -8.67
N SER A 83 0.80 3.88 -9.31
CA SER A 83 1.60 4.67 -10.27
C SER A 83 2.80 5.34 -9.59
N LYS A 84 2.61 5.93 -8.41
CA LYS A 84 3.70 6.54 -7.62
C LYS A 84 4.72 5.52 -7.15
N LEU A 85 4.28 4.36 -6.66
CA LEU A 85 5.18 3.27 -6.28
C LEU A 85 5.99 2.73 -7.46
N LEU A 86 5.38 2.66 -8.65
CA LEU A 86 6.10 2.28 -9.87
C LEU A 86 7.19 3.28 -10.22
N ASP A 87 6.94 4.59 -10.03
CA ASP A 87 7.95 5.62 -10.25
C ASP A 87 9.10 5.50 -9.23
N ILE A 88 8.79 5.21 -7.97
CA ILE A 88 9.78 4.93 -6.91
C ILE A 88 10.61 3.68 -7.24
N ILE A 89 9.99 2.58 -7.70
CA ILE A 89 10.70 1.37 -8.12
C ILE A 89 11.69 1.65 -9.25
N LYS A 90 11.39 2.57 -10.17
CA LYS A 90 12.29 2.89 -11.28
C LYS A 90 13.56 3.61 -10.81
N GLN A 91 13.51 4.25 -9.64
CA GLN A 91 14.64 4.98 -9.04
C GLN A 91 15.60 4.07 -8.28
N ASP A 92 15.24 2.79 -8.06
CA ASP A 92 16.16 1.81 -7.51
C ASP A 92 17.37 1.61 -8.45
N THR A 93 18.54 1.94 -7.91
CA THR A 93 19.85 1.83 -8.58
C THR A 93 20.63 0.58 -8.16
N THR A 94 20.17 -0.12 -7.12
CA THR A 94 20.84 -1.29 -6.54
C THR A 94 20.54 -2.57 -7.33
N HIS A 95 19.29 -2.74 -7.77
CA HIS A 95 18.84 -3.94 -8.47
C HIS A 95 18.77 -3.76 -9.99
N ILE A 96 18.93 -4.89 -10.68
CA ILE A 96 18.75 -4.98 -12.12
C ILE A 96 17.25 -4.77 -12.45
N ARG A 97 16.99 -4.22 -13.64
CA ARG A 97 15.64 -4.01 -14.15
C ARG A 97 14.82 -5.31 -14.12
N GLY A 98 13.60 -5.25 -13.59
CA GLY A 98 12.74 -6.40 -13.34
C GLY A 98 12.83 -6.96 -11.92
N GLU A 99 13.91 -6.63 -11.19
CA GLU A 99 14.16 -7.08 -9.81
C GLU A 99 14.16 -5.93 -8.79
N ARG A 100 14.06 -4.68 -9.25
CA ARG A 100 13.96 -3.44 -8.46
C ARG A 100 12.82 -3.31 -7.44
N THR A 101 13.14 -3.11 -6.17
CA THR A 101 12.16 -3.07 -5.07
C THR A 101 11.66 -1.64 -4.80
N VAL A 102 10.56 -1.52 -4.04
CA VAL A 102 10.11 -0.22 -3.52
C VAL A 102 11.04 0.24 -2.38
N GLU A 103 11.54 -0.71 -1.59
CA GLU A 103 12.39 -0.48 -0.43
C GLU A 103 13.68 0.28 -0.76
N GLU A 104 14.30 -0.05 -1.89
CA GLU A 104 15.56 0.57 -2.35
C GLU A 104 15.33 1.79 -3.26
N GLY A 105 14.08 2.20 -3.46
CA GLY A 105 13.71 3.43 -4.16
C GLY A 105 13.68 4.65 -3.22
N GLN A 106 13.40 5.84 -3.78
CA GLN A 106 13.28 7.07 -3.00
C GLN A 106 11.90 7.19 -2.33
N ILE A 107 11.73 6.51 -1.18
CA ILE A 107 10.44 6.43 -0.46
C ILE A 107 9.94 7.80 0.01
N THR A 108 10.84 8.77 0.24
CA THR A 108 10.49 10.14 0.64
C THR A 108 9.58 10.84 -0.37
N GLU A 109 9.54 10.41 -1.64
CA GLU A 109 8.62 10.95 -2.66
C GLU A 109 7.14 10.67 -2.39
N LEU A 110 6.81 9.77 -1.45
CA LEU A 110 5.45 9.57 -0.99
C LEU A 110 4.96 10.71 -0.06
N ALA A 111 5.87 11.56 0.44
CA ALA A 111 5.49 12.79 1.11
C ALA A 111 4.69 13.69 0.12
N GLY A 112 3.59 14.25 0.59
CA GLY A 112 2.66 15.04 -0.23
C GLY A 112 1.60 14.23 -0.98
N PHE A 113 1.61 12.89 -0.87
CA PHE A 113 0.57 12.06 -1.51
C PHE A 113 -0.82 12.41 -0.97
N GLN A 114 -1.72 12.77 -1.88
CA GLN A 114 -3.10 13.12 -1.56
C GLN A 114 -4.00 11.89 -1.65
N PHE A 115 -4.67 11.58 -0.55
CA PHE A 115 -5.62 10.47 -0.49
C PHE A 115 -6.86 10.73 -1.34
N ASN A 116 -7.29 11.99 -1.42
CA ASN A 116 -8.40 12.43 -2.25
C ASN A 116 -7.91 13.40 -3.34
N GLN A 117 -8.19 13.08 -4.62
CA GLN A 117 -7.83 13.96 -5.73
C GLN A 117 -8.61 15.27 -5.75
N GLN A 118 -9.88 15.21 -5.35
CA GLN A 118 -10.80 16.32 -5.46
C GLN A 118 -10.56 17.35 -4.36
N ALA A 119 -10.01 16.91 -3.23
CA ALA A 119 -9.69 17.72 -2.06
C ALA A 119 -8.22 17.54 -1.66
N ASN A 120 -7.36 18.42 -2.18
CA ASN A 120 -5.97 18.50 -1.75
C ASN A 120 -5.92 19.12 -0.34
N PHE A 121 -5.20 18.48 0.59
CA PHE A 121 -5.08 18.91 1.98
C PHE A 121 -4.68 20.37 2.11
N TYR A 122 -3.62 20.83 1.43
CA TYR A 122 -3.14 22.21 1.53
C TYR A 122 -4.05 23.23 0.86
N ARG A 123 -5.01 22.79 0.02
CA ARG A 123 -6.07 23.65 -0.52
C ARG A 123 -7.30 23.73 0.38
N VAL A 124 -7.48 22.73 1.24
CA VAL A 124 -8.60 22.66 2.18
C VAL A 124 -8.22 23.22 3.54
N CYS A 125 -7.00 22.98 3.99
CA CYS A 125 -6.41 23.49 5.21
C CYS A 125 -5.12 24.22 4.83
N ASN A 126 -5.13 25.54 4.93
CA ASN A 126 -3.99 26.37 4.57
C ASN A 126 -2.92 26.43 5.68
N MET A 127 -3.12 25.71 6.78
CA MET A 127 -2.18 25.63 7.89
C MET A 127 -1.26 24.42 7.74
N PRO A 128 0.07 24.62 7.76
CA PRO A 128 1.01 23.51 7.79
C PRO A 128 0.98 22.84 9.17
N PRO A 129 0.75 21.51 9.26
CA PRO A 129 0.86 20.79 10.53
C PRO A 129 2.32 20.69 10.97
N LYS A 130 2.58 20.86 12.27
CA LYS A 130 3.88 20.55 12.87
C LYS A 130 3.85 19.11 13.37
N VAL A 131 4.77 18.28 12.87
CA VAL A 131 4.88 16.86 13.23
C VAL A 131 6.18 16.61 13.97
N MET A 132 6.07 15.97 15.13
CA MET A 132 7.20 15.46 15.90
C MET A 132 7.04 13.95 16.01
N LEU A 133 8.12 13.19 15.80
CA LEU A 133 8.10 11.74 15.90
C LEU A 133 9.30 11.27 16.70
N ASP A 134 9.05 10.49 17.74
CA ASP A 134 10.04 9.79 18.53
C ASP A 134 9.87 8.28 18.35
N ARG A 135 10.81 7.69 17.60
CA ARG A 135 10.83 6.26 17.31
C ARG A 135 11.22 5.42 18.54
N GLN A 136 11.99 5.97 19.48
CA GLN A 136 12.40 5.24 20.68
C GLN A 136 11.22 5.05 21.62
N LEU A 137 10.45 6.12 21.85
CA LEU A 137 9.26 6.07 22.70
C LEU A 137 8.02 5.53 21.99
N GLY A 138 8.03 5.43 20.67
CA GLY A 138 6.85 4.99 19.91
C GLY A 138 5.75 6.04 19.86
N THR A 139 6.13 7.33 19.83
CA THR A 139 5.18 8.44 19.87
C THR A 139 5.32 9.33 18.64
N ALA A 140 4.19 9.81 18.12
CA ALA A 140 4.16 10.87 17.14
C ALA A 140 3.11 11.89 17.56
N GLN A 141 3.43 13.16 17.40
CA GLN A 141 2.55 14.26 17.74
C GLN A 141 2.35 15.14 16.51
N VAL A 142 1.09 15.42 16.19
CA VAL A 142 0.70 16.36 15.15
C VAL A 142 0.04 17.54 15.82
N SER A 143 0.56 18.75 15.58
CA SER A 143 0.04 19.97 16.19
C SER A 143 -0.28 21.04 15.16
N PHE A 144 -1.33 21.81 15.45
CA PHE A 144 -1.78 22.97 14.71
C PHE A 144 -1.84 24.18 15.66
N PRO A 145 -1.42 25.37 15.21
CA PRO A 145 -1.57 26.58 16.01
C PRO A 145 -3.04 26.95 16.21
N ALA A 146 -3.32 27.91 17.10
CA ALA A 146 -4.65 28.52 17.20
C ALA A 146 -5.01 29.18 15.86
N PHE A 147 -6.27 29.06 15.43
CA PHE A 147 -6.69 29.52 14.11
C PHE A 147 -8.17 29.88 14.03
N THR A 148 -8.52 30.64 12.99
CA THR A 148 -9.91 30.98 12.67
C THR A 148 -10.37 30.15 11.46
N PRO A 149 -11.34 29.23 11.61
CA PRO A 149 -11.77 28.33 10.54
C PRO A 149 -12.17 29.04 9.24
N ALA A 150 -12.80 30.22 9.32
CA ALA A 150 -13.25 30.98 8.16
C ALA A 150 -12.11 31.45 7.24
N HIS A 151 -10.89 31.60 7.77
CA HIS A 151 -9.72 32.05 7.00
C HIS A 151 -8.83 30.89 6.55
N GLU A 152 -8.67 29.88 7.39
CA GLU A 152 -7.70 28.79 7.17
C GLU A 152 -8.30 27.54 6.54
N LEU A 153 -9.62 27.37 6.63
CA LEU A 153 -10.31 26.19 6.10
C LEU A 153 -11.23 26.56 4.93
N ARG A 154 -11.17 25.75 3.87
CA ARG A 154 -12.16 25.79 2.79
C ARG A 154 -13.39 24.98 3.19
N ILE A 155 -14.29 25.65 3.91
CA ILE A 155 -15.49 25.06 4.48
C ILE A 155 -16.52 24.70 3.39
N PRO A 156 -17.06 23.48 3.38
CA PRO A 156 -18.15 23.13 2.48
C PRO A 156 -19.51 23.61 3.02
N LYS A 157 -20.48 23.79 2.11
CA LYS A 157 -21.76 24.48 2.39
C LYS A 157 -22.55 23.96 3.59
N ASN A 158 -22.51 22.66 3.85
CA ASN A 158 -23.32 22.03 4.90
C ASN A 158 -22.49 21.60 6.13
N ALA A 159 -21.21 21.98 6.22
CA ALA A 159 -20.41 21.67 7.39
C ALA A 159 -20.66 22.67 8.51
N THR A 160 -20.88 22.15 9.71
CA THR A 160 -20.99 22.96 10.94
C THR A 160 -19.79 22.73 11.86
N HIS A 161 -19.20 21.54 11.80
CA HIS A 161 -18.05 21.14 12.60
C HIS A 161 -16.94 20.57 11.74
N VAL A 162 -15.73 20.62 12.29
CA VAL A 162 -14.53 20.02 11.72
C VAL A 162 -13.84 19.14 12.74
N GLN A 163 -13.31 18.02 12.27
CA GLN A 163 -12.50 17.10 13.07
C GLN A 163 -11.17 16.88 12.37
N PHE A 164 -10.07 17.08 13.09
CA PHE A 164 -8.75 16.73 12.60
C PHE A 164 -8.48 15.25 12.83
N VAL A 165 -7.84 14.62 11.86
CA VAL A 165 -7.47 13.21 11.91
C VAL A 165 -6.00 13.11 11.59
N ALA A 166 -5.28 12.33 12.38
CA ALA A 166 -3.91 11.97 12.09
C ALA A 166 -3.75 10.46 12.13
N ALA A 167 -2.82 9.93 11.36
CA ALA A 167 -2.48 8.53 11.40
C ALA A 167 -0.98 8.31 11.20
N VAL A 168 -0.45 7.31 11.88
CA VAL A 168 0.90 6.80 11.69
C VAL A 168 0.81 5.43 11.01
N HIS A 169 1.61 5.25 9.97
CA HIS A 169 1.71 3.99 9.25
C HIS A 169 3.12 3.44 9.35
N ALA A 170 3.27 2.28 9.96
CA ALA A 170 4.49 1.48 9.91
C ALA A 170 4.39 0.49 8.75
N ILE A 171 5.25 0.65 7.74
CA ILE A 171 5.18 -0.11 6.49
C ILE A 171 6.52 -0.80 6.20
N ASN A 172 6.44 -2.11 5.95
CA ASN A 172 7.48 -2.89 5.28
C ASN A 172 6.99 -3.22 3.87
N PHE A 173 7.61 -2.68 2.83
CA PHE A 173 7.15 -2.89 1.45
C PHE A 173 7.53 -4.27 0.90
N ASP A 174 8.60 -4.90 1.40
CA ASP A 174 9.03 -6.22 0.95
C ASP A 174 8.13 -7.33 1.49
N GLU A 175 7.77 -7.25 2.78
CA GLU A 175 6.87 -8.21 3.43
C GLU A 175 5.38 -7.90 3.21
N ASN A 176 5.07 -6.71 2.67
CA ASN A 176 3.72 -6.14 2.60
C ASN A 176 3.03 -6.07 3.98
N ASP A 177 3.80 -5.87 5.05
CA ASP A 177 3.28 -5.67 6.39
C ASP A 177 3.01 -4.18 6.64
N VAL A 178 1.74 -3.85 6.91
CA VAL A 178 1.28 -2.49 7.13
C VAL A 178 0.51 -2.45 8.45
N ARG A 179 1.03 -1.67 9.41
CA ARG A 179 0.31 -1.33 10.63
C ARG A 179 -0.05 0.15 10.62
N THR A 180 -1.31 0.44 10.86
CA THR A 180 -1.84 1.80 10.90
C THR A 180 -2.45 2.05 12.26
N GLN A 181 -2.07 3.16 12.88
CA GLN A 181 -2.74 3.73 14.04
C GLN A 181 -3.34 5.06 13.64
N CYS A 182 -4.61 5.27 13.96
CA CYS A 182 -5.38 6.44 13.54
C CYS A 182 -6.07 7.05 14.75
N VAL A 183 -5.90 8.37 14.92
CA VAL A 183 -6.49 9.15 15.99
C VAL A 183 -7.33 10.25 15.38
N LYS A 184 -8.57 10.38 15.88
CA LYS A 184 -9.49 11.45 15.54
C LYS A 184 -9.53 12.40 16.73
N GLY A 185 -9.25 13.67 16.50
CA GLY A 185 -9.33 14.71 17.53
C GLY A 185 -10.75 15.07 17.91
N ASP A 186 -10.87 16.11 18.72
CA ASP A 186 -12.16 16.67 19.08
C ASP A 186 -12.87 17.34 17.90
N MET A 187 -14.19 17.48 18.03
CA MET A 187 -15.00 18.20 17.05
C MET A 187 -15.03 19.68 17.41
N PHE A 188 -14.60 20.52 16.48
CA PHE A 188 -14.60 21.96 16.65
C PHE A 188 -15.69 22.61 15.81
N SER A 189 -16.38 23.60 16.37
CA SER A 189 -17.35 24.39 15.61
C SER A 189 -16.64 25.27 14.58
N LEU A 190 -17.17 25.33 13.36
CA LEU A 190 -16.64 26.17 12.30
C LEU A 190 -17.00 27.66 12.43
N HIS A 191 -17.93 27.98 13.33
CA HIS A 191 -18.43 29.35 13.52
C HIS A 191 -17.65 30.17 14.56
N GLN A 192 -16.77 29.52 15.32
CA GLN A 192 -15.99 30.17 16.37
C GLN A 192 -14.50 29.99 16.10
N PRO A 193 -13.67 31.01 16.36
CA PRO A 193 -12.23 30.85 16.30
C PRO A 193 -11.74 29.91 17.41
N LEU A 194 -10.73 29.10 17.11
CA LEU A 194 -10.05 28.29 18.11
C LEU A 194 -8.94 29.13 18.74
N THR A 195 -9.06 29.40 20.04
CA THR A 195 -8.09 30.18 20.82
C THR A 195 -6.91 29.34 21.30
N GLN A 196 -7.06 28.01 21.34
CA GLN A 196 -5.99 27.07 21.66
C GLN A 196 -5.65 26.23 20.43
N GLY A 197 -4.36 25.88 20.29
CA GLY A 197 -3.90 24.99 19.24
C GLY A 197 -4.47 23.57 19.39
N VAL A 198 -4.53 22.84 18.29
CA VAL A 198 -4.98 21.44 18.28
C VAL A 198 -3.77 20.53 18.30
N THR A 199 -3.74 19.54 19.19
CA THR A 199 -2.67 18.55 19.27
C THR A 199 -3.26 17.15 19.23
N LEU A 200 -2.66 16.27 18.42
CA LEU A 200 -3.06 14.89 18.23
C LEU A 200 -1.87 14.00 18.55
N ASP A 201 -2.00 13.22 19.61
CA ASP A 201 -0.97 12.27 20.05
C ASP A 201 -1.28 10.88 19.48
N LEU A 202 -0.29 10.30 18.82
CA LEU A 202 -0.34 9.00 18.18
C LEU A 202 0.66 8.09 18.86
N GLN A 203 0.24 6.88 19.19
CA GLN A 203 1.10 5.85 19.76
C GLN A 203 1.29 4.73 18.74
N PHE A 204 2.51 4.21 18.67
CA PHE A 204 2.90 3.05 17.86
C PHE A 204 3.98 2.25 18.60
N ASP A 205 4.39 1.13 18.02
CA ASP A 205 5.36 0.24 18.65
C ASP A 205 6.72 0.96 18.86
N ALA A 206 7.24 0.93 20.09
CA ALA A 206 8.56 1.47 20.39
C ALA A 206 9.66 0.77 19.59
N HIS A 207 10.69 1.51 19.18
CA HIS A 207 11.78 1.02 18.33
C HIS A 207 11.34 0.37 17.02
N GLU A 208 10.23 0.83 16.45
CA GLU A 208 9.73 0.36 15.15
C GLU A 208 10.82 0.49 14.08
N LYS A 209 11.10 -0.58 13.34
CA LYS A 209 12.19 -0.61 12.34
C LYS A 209 11.71 -0.24 10.94
N ARG A 210 10.41 -0.37 10.70
CA ARG A 210 9.76 -0.09 9.42
C ARG A 210 9.82 1.38 9.01
N HIS A 211 9.42 1.67 7.77
CA HIS A 211 9.18 3.04 7.33
C HIS A 211 7.96 3.60 8.06
N LEU A 212 8.07 4.81 8.59
CA LEU A 212 6.98 5.48 9.30
C LEU A 212 6.44 6.62 8.44
N PHE A 213 5.15 6.58 8.13
CA PHE A 213 4.46 7.65 7.42
C PHE A 213 3.50 8.32 8.37
N VAL A 214 3.57 9.64 8.46
CA VAL A 214 2.59 10.44 9.21
C VAL A 214 1.66 11.11 8.21
N SER A 215 0.39 10.75 8.28
CA SER A 215 -0.66 11.34 7.47
C SER A 215 -1.59 12.18 8.33
N VAL A 216 -2.05 13.29 7.75
CA VAL A 216 -2.86 14.29 8.43
C VAL A 216 -4.02 14.67 7.53
N GLY A 217 -5.20 14.79 8.11
CA GLY A 217 -6.43 15.03 7.39
C GLY A 217 -7.45 15.85 8.17
N VAL A 218 -8.44 16.34 7.43
CA VAL A 218 -9.56 17.13 7.90
C VAL A 218 -10.84 16.48 7.43
N VAL A 219 -11.75 16.22 8.37
CA VAL A 219 -13.07 15.64 8.13
C VAL A 219 -14.12 16.66 8.52
N PHE A 220 -14.99 16.98 7.58
CA PHE A 220 -16.12 17.88 7.82
C PHE A 220 -17.34 17.10 8.28
N ILE A 221 -18.03 17.64 9.28
CA ILE A 221 -19.18 17.00 9.94
C ILE A 221 -20.31 18.02 10.01
N GLU A 222 -21.52 17.53 9.81
CA GLU A 222 -22.75 18.29 10.00
C GLU A 222 -23.43 17.80 11.29
N VAL A 223 -23.48 18.65 12.32
CA VAL A 223 -24.21 18.34 13.55
C VAL A 223 -25.59 18.96 13.49
N LEU A 224 -26.63 18.12 13.46
CA LEU A 224 -28.04 18.53 13.53
C LEU A 224 -28.62 18.02 14.84
N HIS A 225 -29.18 18.91 15.67
CA HIS A 225 -29.78 18.57 16.96
C HIS A 225 -28.86 17.70 17.86
N GLY A 226 -27.55 18.00 17.86
CA GLY A 226 -26.56 17.26 18.65
C GLY A 226 -26.13 15.91 18.08
N ARG A 227 -26.63 15.50 16.90
CA ARG A 227 -26.22 14.26 16.22
C ARG A 227 -25.28 14.56 15.06
N PRO A 228 -24.09 13.91 14.99
CA PRO A 228 -23.17 14.11 13.89
C PRO A 228 -23.57 13.30 12.65
N TYR A 229 -23.59 13.96 11.50
CA TYR A 229 -23.83 13.41 10.17
C TYR A 229 -22.64 13.68 9.26
N LYS A 230 -22.41 12.77 8.32
CA LYS A 230 -21.41 12.97 7.26
C LYS A 230 -21.95 14.03 6.29
N VAL A 231 -21.14 15.03 5.98
CA VAL A 231 -21.51 16.08 5.01
C VAL A 231 -21.80 15.45 3.65
N ALA A 232 -22.96 15.78 3.08
CA ALA A 232 -23.37 15.31 1.77
C ALA A 232 -22.32 15.69 0.71
N GLY A 233 -21.87 14.69 -0.05
CA GLY A 233 -20.83 14.85 -1.06
C GLY A 233 -19.54 14.13 -0.72
N GLY A 234 -19.14 13.97 0.56
CA GLY A 234 -18.04 13.11 1.04
C GLY A 234 -16.63 13.32 0.43
N HIS A 235 -16.51 14.08 -0.65
CA HIS A 235 -15.31 14.25 -1.47
C HIS A 235 -14.56 15.53 -1.13
N GLN A 236 -14.99 16.26 -0.10
CA GLN A 236 -14.36 17.48 0.38
C GLN A 236 -13.44 17.22 1.57
N ASN A 237 -13.52 16.04 2.19
CA ASN A 237 -12.55 15.61 3.18
C ASN A 237 -11.18 15.43 2.50
N ALA A 238 -10.15 15.94 3.16
CA ALA A 238 -8.81 15.94 2.61
C ALA A 238 -7.87 15.24 3.59
N MET A 239 -6.94 14.46 3.07
CA MET A 239 -5.87 13.85 3.86
C MET A 239 -4.64 13.70 2.98
N CYS A 240 -3.48 13.91 3.57
CA CYS A 240 -2.19 13.89 2.90
C CYS A 240 -1.17 13.15 3.77
N ILE A 241 -0.21 12.49 3.13
CA ILE A 241 1.01 12.06 3.81
C ILE A 241 1.88 13.30 4.00
N THR A 242 2.08 13.78 5.22
CA THR A 242 2.86 15.00 5.48
C THR A 242 4.34 14.71 5.53
N HIS A 243 4.73 13.70 6.32
CA HIS A 243 6.13 13.32 6.50
C HIS A 243 6.33 11.82 6.35
N VAL A 244 7.51 11.49 5.86
CA VAL A 244 7.99 10.13 5.66
C VAL A 244 9.32 10.00 6.38
N PHE A 245 9.38 9.11 7.35
CA PHE A 245 10.59 8.77 8.07
C PHE A 245 11.06 7.40 7.56
N PRO A 246 12.15 7.35 6.79
CA PRO A 246 12.63 6.10 6.24
C PRO A 246 13.00 5.11 7.37
N LYS A 247 13.00 3.82 7.04
CA LYS A 247 13.48 2.77 7.93
C LYS A 247 14.87 3.16 8.44
N GLN A 248 15.09 3.01 9.74
CA GLN A 248 16.45 3.15 10.26
C GLN A 248 17.21 1.91 9.80
N ALA A 249 18.23 2.12 8.96
CA ALA A 249 19.24 1.10 8.77
C ALA A 249 19.77 0.73 10.17
N ALA A 250 20.05 -0.55 10.39
CA ALA A 250 20.81 -1.01 11.55
C ALA A 250 22.26 -0.50 11.43
N SER A 251 22.42 0.83 11.42
CA SER A 251 23.69 1.48 11.68
C SER A 251 24.01 1.23 13.15
N ALA A 252 25.22 0.74 13.37
CA ALA A 252 25.73 0.31 14.65
C ALA A 252 25.38 1.32 15.73
N ILE A 253 24.98 0.79 16.88
CA ILE A 253 25.03 1.48 18.15
C ILE A 253 26.45 2.03 18.26
N GLU A 254 26.67 3.31 17.96
CA GLU A 254 27.80 4.04 18.52
C GLU A 254 27.54 4.06 20.01
N ALA A 255 28.09 3.05 20.69
CA ALA A 255 28.19 3.06 22.12
C ALA A 255 28.97 4.33 22.47
N VAL A 256 28.27 5.32 23.00
CA VAL A 256 28.86 6.37 23.84
C VAL A 256 29.70 5.62 24.86
N VAL A 257 31.02 5.69 24.71
CA VAL A 257 31.98 5.24 25.71
C VAL A 257 32.00 6.32 26.77
N PRO A 258 31.45 6.13 27.98
CA PRO A 258 31.86 6.98 29.08
C PRO A 258 33.28 6.57 29.44
N ASN A 259 34.23 7.48 29.18
CA ASN A 259 35.55 7.43 29.79
C ASN A 259 35.36 7.39 31.30
N VAL A 260 35.64 6.23 31.91
CA VAL A 260 35.88 6.13 33.33
C VAL A 260 37.23 5.44 33.49
N GLU A 261 38.24 6.24 33.78
CA GLU A 261 39.51 5.75 34.31
C GLU A 261 39.23 5.08 35.67
N VAL A 262 39.43 3.77 35.76
CA VAL A 262 39.59 3.09 37.06
C VAL A 262 40.80 2.17 36.98
N VAL A 263 41.87 2.69 37.59
CA VAL A 263 42.92 2.04 38.39
C VAL A 263 43.01 0.51 38.29
N ALA A 264 44.18 0.08 37.83
CA ALA A 264 44.60 -1.32 37.79
C ALA A 264 44.56 -1.96 39.18
N ASP A 265 43.90 -3.11 39.28
CA ASP A 265 44.16 -4.07 40.36
C ASP A 265 44.36 -5.46 39.75
N THR A 266 45.56 -5.98 39.94
CA THR A 266 46.07 -7.21 39.33
C THR A 266 45.68 -8.42 40.17
N THR A 267 44.87 -9.32 39.62
CA THR A 267 44.81 -10.72 40.07
C THR A 267 44.57 -11.66 38.88
N PRO A 268 45.41 -12.68 38.65
CA PRO A 268 45.21 -13.61 37.54
C PRO A 268 44.26 -14.77 37.94
N LEU A 269 43.26 -15.04 37.09
CA LEU A 269 42.41 -16.23 37.16
C LEU A 269 43.02 -17.41 36.38
N PRO A 270 42.79 -18.67 36.80
CA PRO A 270 43.50 -19.85 36.31
C PRO A 270 43.03 -20.35 34.94
N THR A 271 43.98 -20.90 34.19
CA THR A 271 43.84 -21.45 32.83
C THR A 271 43.06 -22.76 32.82
N VAL A 272 41.87 -22.79 32.20
CA VAL A 272 41.13 -24.04 31.91
C VAL A 272 41.51 -24.54 30.52
N LYS A 273 42.11 -25.73 30.45
CA LYS A 273 42.43 -26.44 29.20
C LYS A 273 41.14 -26.94 28.53
N THR A 274 40.89 -26.53 27.30
CA THR A 274 39.83 -27.05 26.43
C THR A 274 40.25 -28.38 25.80
N THR A 275 39.64 -29.50 26.22
CA THR A 275 39.69 -30.76 25.47
C THR A 275 38.46 -30.90 24.59
N ALA A 276 38.65 -30.93 23.27
CA ALA A 276 37.59 -31.12 22.29
C ALA A 276 37.05 -32.56 22.32
N LYS A 277 35.74 -32.74 22.58
CA LYS A 277 35.04 -34.03 22.49
C LYS A 277 34.11 -34.02 21.27
N LYS A 278 34.40 -34.88 20.29
CA LYS A 278 33.63 -35.07 19.05
C LYS A 278 32.28 -35.73 19.41
N GLY A 279 31.20 -34.95 19.42
CA GLY A 279 29.83 -35.44 19.66
C GLY A 279 29.10 -35.74 18.35
N ASN A 280 28.62 -36.97 18.19
CA ASN A 280 27.77 -37.41 17.08
C ASN A 280 26.47 -36.59 17.01
N ARG A 281 26.21 -35.96 15.87
CA ARG A 281 24.95 -35.27 15.59
C ARG A 281 23.86 -36.31 15.30
N ARG A 282 23.02 -36.63 16.30
CA ARG A 282 21.72 -37.27 16.06
C ARG A 282 20.72 -36.18 15.66
N ILE A 283 20.05 -36.37 14.52
CA ILE A 283 18.99 -35.49 14.03
C ILE A 283 17.78 -35.64 14.98
N PRO A 284 17.15 -34.55 15.43
CA PRO A 284 15.95 -34.62 16.28
C PRO A 284 14.76 -35.23 15.53
N SER A 285 14.04 -36.13 16.19
CA SER A 285 12.97 -37.00 15.67
C SER A 285 11.73 -36.27 15.13
N PHE A 286 11.58 -34.99 15.41
CA PHE A 286 10.45 -34.17 14.94
C PHE A 286 10.47 -33.92 13.42
N LEU A 287 11.62 -34.03 12.75
CA LEU A 287 11.75 -33.85 11.30
C LEU A 287 11.30 -35.06 10.46
N GLN A 288 10.95 -36.20 11.08
CA GLN A 288 10.47 -37.40 10.37
C GLN A 288 8.95 -37.39 10.10
N GLN A 289 8.17 -36.60 10.82
CA GLN A 289 6.69 -36.63 10.74
C GLN A 289 6.10 -35.86 9.55
N TYR A 290 6.89 -35.05 8.83
CA TYR A 290 6.38 -34.25 7.72
C TYR A 290 6.39 -34.95 6.34
N ARG A 291 6.94 -36.17 6.24
CA ARG A 291 7.02 -36.92 4.97
C ARG A 291 5.86 -37.90 4.72
N SER A 292 5.14 -38.35 5.75
CA SER A 292 4.08 -39.37 5.60
C SER A 292 2.70 -38.78 5.21
N SER A 293 2.42 -37.51 5.53
CA SER A 293 1.11 -36.88 5.25
C SER A 293 0.91 -36.49 3.77
N ARG A 294 1.98 -36.42 2.97
CA ARG A 294 1.92 -36.09 1.54
C ARG A 294 1.63 -37.28 0.62
N GLN A 295 1.82 -38.51 1.10
CA GLN A 295 1.52 -39.72 0.32
C GLN A 295 0.06 -40.20 0.49
N GLN A 296 -0.59 -39.92 1.63
CA GLN A 296 -1.99 -40.33 1.85
C GLN A 296 -3.02 -39.43 1.16
N ARG A 297 -2.66 -38.20 0.74
CA ARG A 297 -3.59 -37.29 0.05
C ARG A 297 -3.76 -37.56 -1.45
N LYS A 298 -3.09 -38.58 -2.00
CA LYS A 298 -3.14 -38.96 -3.43
C LYS A 298 -4.03 -40.18 -3.74
N GLN A 299 -4.72 -40.78 -2.77
CA GLN A 299 -5.44 -42.06 -2.99
C GLN A 299 -6.96 -42.05 -2.74
N THR A 300 -7.61 -40.92 -2.49
CA THR A 300 -9.07 -40.90 -2.29
C THR A 300 -9.75 -39.82 -3.12
N VAL A 301 -10.08 -40.14 -4.36
CA VAL A 301 -11.24 -39.59 -5.07
C VAL A 301 -11.82 -40.71 -5.95
N PRO A 302 -12.96 -41.33 -5.59
CA PRO A 302 -13.70 -42.13 -6.55
C PRO A 302 -14.62 -41.23 -7.38
N VAL A 303 -14.63 -41.54 -8.68
CA VAL A 303 -15.51 -41.02 -9.72
C VAL A 303 -16.89 -41.68 -9.57
N SER A 304 -17.97 -40.91 -9.61
CA SER A 304 -19.31 -41.44 -9.89
C SER A 304 -20.13 -40.46 -10.74
N HIS A 305 -20.36 -40.87 -11.98
CA HIS A 305 -21.39 -40.37 -12.90
C HIS A 305 -22.75 -41.01 -12.54
N ALA A 306 -23.80 -40.19 -12.45
CA ALA A 306 -25.22 -40.51 -12.66
C ALA A 306 -25.95 -39.15 -12.73
N ILE A 307 -26.32 -38.62 -13.89
CA ILE A 307 -27.56 -38.89 -14.65
C ILE A 307 -28.76 -39.04 -13.72
N ASP A 308 -29.47 -37.93 -13.49
CA ASP A 308 -30.89 -37.94 -13.15
C ASP A 308 -31.65 -37.03 -14.13
N HIS A 309 -32.31 -37.69 -15.08
CA HIS A 309 -33.42 -37.16 -15.85
C HIS A 309 -34.69 -37.36 -15.03
N ALA A 310 -35.36 -36.28 -14.60
CA ALA A 310 -36.74 -36.34 -14.15
C ALA A 310 -37.49 -35.03 -14.43
N ALA A 311 -38.17 -35.05 -15.58
CA ALA A 311 -39.52 -34.53 -15.82
C ALA A 311 -39.97 -33.25 -15.08
N LYS A 312 -40.00 -32.13 -15.81
CA LYS A 312 -41.07 -31.14 -15.72
C LYS A 312 -41.58 -30.82 -17.12
N ASN A 313 -42.61 -31.57 -17.53
CA ASN A 313 -43.49 -31.24 -18.65
C ASN A 313 -44.83 -30.78 -18.06
N ALA A 314 -45.26 -29.57 -18.43
CA ALA A 314 -46.65 -29.09 -18.62
C ALA A 314 -46.64 -27.54 -18.66
N PRO A 315 -47.49 -26.88 -19.48
CA PRO A 315 -47.02 -26.09 -20.62
C PRO A 315 -47.30 -24.58 -20.53
N LEU A 316 -46.53 -23.80 -21.28
CA LEU A 316 -46.92 -22.45 -21.74
C LEU A 316 -47.47 -22.57 -23.17
N LEU A 317 -48.55 -21.84 -23.40
CA LEU A 317 -49.19 -21.66 -24.69
C LEU A 317 -48.26 -20.94 -25.67
N LEU A 318 -48.25 -21.50 -26.89
CA LEU A 318 -47.77 -21.01 -28.20
C LEU A 318 -46.25 -21.05 -28.45
#